data_AF-A0A2V6KEY7-F1
#
_entry.id   AF-A0A2V6KEY7-F1
#
_cell.length_a   1.000
_cell.length_b   1.000
_cell.length_c   1.000
_cell.angle_alpha   90.00
_cell.angle_beta   90.00
_cell.angle_gamma   90.00
#
_symmetry.space_group_name_H-M   'P 1'
#
loop_
_entity.id
_entity.type
_entity.pdbx_description
1 polymer ?
#
loop_
_entity_poly.entity_id
_entity_poly.type
_entity_poly.pdbx_seq_one_letter_code
_entity_poly.pdbx_strand_id
1 'polypeptide(L)'
;MVKTAAILFGLVFLLVGILGFVPAATSNEMLLGIFHVNFAHNIVHLASGAVFLLCGMSGPGPSRTFFKIFGIVYALVAALGFYYGDQPIL
;
A
#
# COMPACT_ATOMS: atom_id res chain seq x y z
N MET A 1 15.13 9.36 -10.24
CA MET A 1 14.95 8.18 -9.38
C MET A 1 13.62 8.21 -8.62
N VAL A 2 13.34 9.20 -7.76
CA VAL A 2 12.10 9.23 -6.94
C VAL A 2 10.80 9.14 -7.75
N LYS A 3 10.75 9.78 -8.93
CA LYS A 3 9.60 9.71 -9.85
C LYS A 3 9.32 8.27 -10.30
N THR A 4 10.36 7.58 -10.77
CA THR A 4 10.28 6.19 -11.22
C THR A 4 9.84 5.28 -10.09
N ALA A 5 10.39 5.48 -8.88
CA ALA A 5 9.96 4.74 -7.70
C ALA A 5 8.47 4.98 -7.40
N ALA A 6 7.98 6.23 -7.44
CA ALA A 6 6.57 6.53 -7.20
C ALA A 6 5.65 5.82 -8.21
N ILE A 7 6.02 5.83 -9.50
CA ILE A 7 5.25 5.13 -10.54
C ILE A 7 5.25 3.61 -10.28
N LEU A 8 6.40 3.01 -10.00
CA LEU A 8 6.52 1.58 -9.73
C LEU A 8 5.69 1.17 -8.50
N PHE A 9 5.81 1.91 -7.40
CA PHE A 9 4.98 1.68 -6.21
C PHE A 9 3.50 1.84 -6.53
N GLY A 10 3.12 2.86 -7.29
CA GLY A 10 1.75 3.08 -7.74
C GLY A 10 1.18 1.89 -8.50
N LEU A 11 1.92 1.38 -9.49
CA LEU A 11 1.51 0.21 -10.27
C LEU A 11 1.40 -1.05 -9.41
N VAL A 12 2.37 -1.31 -8.54
CA VAL A 12 2.36 -2.48 -7.66
C VAL A 12 1.18 -2.41 -6.68
N PHE A 13 0.97 -1.27 -6.02
CA PHE A 13 -0.13 -1.07 -5.07
C PHE A 13 -1.51 -1.22 -5.74
N LEU A 14 -1.68 -0.67 -6.94
CA LEU A 14 -2.91 -0.88 -7.71
C LEU A 14 -3.10 -2.35 -8.07
N LEU A 15 -2.05 -3.02 -8.54
CA LEU A 15 -2.12 -4.43 -8.92
C LEU A 15 -2.50 -5.31 -7.72
N VAL A 16 -1.81 -5.19 -6.58
CA VAL A 16 -2.13 -6.01 -5.40
C VAL A 16 -3.49 -5.64 -4.80
N GLY A 17 -3.86 -4.35 -4.81
CA GLY A 17 -5.19 -3.91 -4.36
C GLY A 17 -6.32 -4.51 -5.21
N ILE A 18 -6.14 -4.61 -6.53
CA ILE A 18 -7.08 -5.29 -7.43
C ILE A 18 -7.08 -6.80 -7.16
N LEU A 19 -5.91 -7.44 -7.11
CA LEU A 19 -5.79 -8.89 -6.87
C LEU A 19 -6.37 -9.32 -5.52
N GLY A 20 -6.38 -8.43 -4.53
CA GLY A 20 -7.05 -8.65 -3.24
C GLY A 20 -8.55 -8.93 -3.35
N PHE A 21 -9.20 -8.50 -4.44
CA PHE A 21 -10.61 -8.79 -4.73
C PHE A 21 -10.82 -9.93 -5.73
N VAL A 22 -9.75 -10.56 -6.21
CA VAL A 22 -9.81 -11.65 -7.19
C VAL A 22 -9.67 -12.99 -6.46
N PRO A 23 -10.72 -13.83 -6.37
CA PRO A 23 -10.68 -15.07 -5.58
C PRO A 23 -9.59 -16.07 -6.01
N ALA A 24 -9.21 -16.06 -7.29
CA ALA A 24 -8.13 -16.91 -7.81
C ALA A 24 -6.74 -16.48 -7.30
N ALA A 25 -6.56 -15.20 -6.95
CA ALA A 25 -5.32 -14.66 -6.41
C ALA A 25 -5.36 -14.53 -4.88
N THR A 26 -6.56 -14.41 -4.29
CA THR A 26 -6.78 -14.24 -2.85
C THR A 26 -7.80 -15.26 -2.37
N SER A 27 -7.35 -16.25 -1.61
CA SER A 27 -8.19 -17.29 -1.02
C SER A 27 -8.00 -17.32 0.50
N ASN A 28 -9.08 -17.47 1.25
CA ASN A 28 -9.08 -17.40 2.73
C ASN A 28 -8.37 -16.14 3.25
N GLU A 29 -8.64 -14.98 2.65
CA GLU A 29 -8.01 -13.69 2.98
C GLU A 29 -6.49 -13.66 2.80
N MET A 30 -5.89 -14.66 2.15
CA MET A 30 -4.46 -14.72 1.87
C MET A 30 -4.19 -14.39 0.40
N LEU A 31 -3.67 -13.19 0.14
CA LEU A 31 -3.19 -12.79 -1.18
C LEU A 31 -1.95 -13.60 -1.53
N LEU A 32 -2.02 -14.32 -2.66
CA LEU A 32 -1.00 -15.24 -3.17
C LEU A 32 -0.55 -16.31 -2.15
N GLY A 33 -1.37 -16.57 -1.12
CA GLY A 33 -1.03 -17.49 -0.03
C GLY A 33 0.05 -16.98 0.95
N ILE A 34 0.47 -15.72 0.86
CA ILE A 34 1.61 -15.18 1.62
C ILE A 34 1.26 -13.98 2.52
N PHE A 35 0.24 -13.20 2.17
CA PHE A 35 -0.05 -11.94 2.87
C PHE A 35 -1.54 -11.83 3.17
N HIS A 36 -1.87 -11.62 4.45
CA HIS A 36 -3.26 -11.50 4.87
C HIS A 36 -3.83 -10.14 4.49
N VAL A 37 -4.96 -10.13 3.79
CA VAL A 37 -5.65 -8.93 3.30
C VAL A 37 -7.13 -9.02 3.58
N ASN A 38 -7.76 -7.87 3.82
CA ASN A 38 -9.20 -7.73 3.96
C ASN A 38 -9.68 -6.56 3.09
N PHE A 39 -10.99 -6.28 3.14
CA PHE A 39 -11.57 -5.17 2.38
C PHE A 39 -10.85 -3.84 2.62
N ALA A 40 -10.59 -3.48 3.87
CA ALA A 40 -9.94 -2.22 4.23
C ALA A 40 -8.51 -2.14 3.69
N HIS A 41 -7.72 -3.22 3.84
CA HIS A 41 -6.36 -3.29 3.27
C HIS A 41 -6.37 -3.10 1.75
N ASN A 42 -7.29 -3.75 1.03
CA ASN A 42 -7.35 -3.63 -0.42
C ASN A 42 -7.70 -2.20 -0.86
N ILE A 43 -8.64 -1.54 -0.17
CA ILE A 43 -8.97 -0.13 -0.44
C ILE A 43 -7.77 0.79 -0.15
N VAL A 44 -7.04 0.57 0.95
CA VAL A 44 -5.82 1.34 1.25
C VAL A 44 -4.76 1.15 0.17
N HIS A 45 -4.60 -0.08 -0.37
CA HIS A 45 -3.68 -0.34 -1.48
C HIS A 45 -4.08 0.42 -2.75
N LEU A 46 -5.37 0.36 -3.12
CA LEU A 46 -5.88 1.07 -4.30
C LEU A 46 -5.72 2.58 -4.17
N ALA A 47 -6.13 3.16 -3.05
CA ALA A 47 -6.03 4.59 -2.79
C ALA A 47 -4.57 5.07 -2.81
N SER A 48 -3.69 4.35 -2.10
CA SER A 48 -2.25 4.67 -2.06
C SER A 48 -1.62 4.53 -3.44
N GLY A 49 -1.97 3.48 -4.18
CA GLY A 49 -1.49 3.24 -5.54
C GLY A 49 -1.87 4.36 -6.51
N ALA A 50 -3.13 4.82 -6.45
CA ALA A 50 -3.60 5.96 -7.24
C ALA A 50 -2.83 7.24 -6.91
N VAL A 51 -2.64 7.55 -5.63
CA VAL A 51 -1.88 8.76 -5.22
C VAL A 51 -0.41 8.66 -5.61
N PHE A 52 0.24 7.50 -5.45
CA PHE A 52 1.61 7.26 -5.91
C PHE A 52 1.75 7.50 -7.41
N LEU A 53 0.82 6.97 -8.21
CA LEU A 53 0.84 7.11 -9.66
C LEU A 53 0.63 8.58 -10.07
N LEU A 54 -0.35 9.26 -9.49
CA LEU A 54 -0.61 10.68 -9.73
C LEU A 54 0.62 11.55 -9.37
N CYS A 55 1.17 11.39 -8.17
CA CYS A 55 2.37 12.13 -7.75
C CYS A 55 3.60 11.78 -8.59
N GLY A 56 3.74 10.51 -9.03
CA GLY A 56 4.77 10.05 -9.94
C GLY A 56 4.66 10.68 -11.33
N MET A 57 3.44 10.88 -11.83
CA MET A 57 3.20 11.55 -13.11
C MET A 57 3.41 13.08 -12.99
N SER A 58 3.05 13.69 -11.87
CA SER A 58 3.18 15.14 -11.65
C SER A 58 4.62 15.64 -11.47
N GLY A 59 5.53 14.79 -10.99
CA GLY A 59 6.97 15.11 -10.97
C GLY A 59 7.68 14.86 -9.64
N PRO A 60 8.98 15.17 -9.56
CA PRO A 60 9.84 14.77 -8.43
C PRO A 60 9.45 15.39 -7.08
N GLY A 61 8.92 16.61 -7.07
CA GLY A 61 8.47 17.31 -5.86
C GLY A 61 7.32 16.58 -5.16
N PRO A 62 6.14 16.44 -5.82
CA PRO A 62 5.02 15.68 -5.29
C PRO A 62 5.38 14.25 -4.91
N SER A 63 6.17 13.56 -5.74
CA SER A 63 6.67 12.20 -5.45
C SER A 63 7.42 12.15 -4.11
N ARG A 64 8.34 13.10 -3.87
CA ARG A 64 9.13 13.15 -2.62
C ARG A 64 8.24 13.46 -1.42
N THR A 65 7.30 14.38 -1.54
CA THR A 65 6.36 14.71 -0.45
C THR A 65 5.52 13.51 -0.07
N PHE A 66 4.97 12.79 -1.06
CA PHE A 66 4.13 11.63 -0.79
C PHE A 66 4.91 10.49 -0.15
N PHE A 67 6.12 10.18 -0.62
CA PHE A 67 6.98 9.18 0.04
C PHE A 67 7.30 9.53 1.50
N LYS A 68 7.49 10.81 1.83
CA LYS A 68 7.72 11.23 3.22
C LYS A 68 6.47 10.99 4.09
N ILE A 69 5.30 11.40 3.60
CA ILE A 69 4.03 11.20 4.30
C ILE A 69 3.77 9.69 4.49
N PHE A 70 3.88 8.92 3.41
CA PHE A 70 3.68 7.48 3.42
C PHE A 70 4.65 6.78 4.39
N GLY A 71 5.93 7.17 4.37
CA GLY A 71 6.93 6.64 5.29
C GLY A 71 6.63 6.96 6.76
N ILE A 72 6.15 8.17 7.07
CA ILE A 72 5.71 8.53 8.44
C ILE A 72 4.51 7.67 8.86
N VAL A 73 3.50 7.51 7.99
CA VAL A 73 2.34 6.67 8.28
C VAL A 73 2.77 5.22 8.54
N TYR A 74 3.66 4.67 7.72
CA TYR A 74 4.17 3.31 7.92
C TYR A 74 5.01 3.17 9.18
N ALA A 75 5.80 4.18 9.56
CA ALA A 75 6.52 4.18 10.82
C ALA A 75 5.57 4.16 12.02
N LEU A 76 4.45 4.90 11.96
CA LEU A 76 3.40 4.87 12.99
C LEU A 76 2.70 3.51 13.03
N VAL A 77 2.30 2.94 11.88
CA VAL A 77 1.68 1.62 11.80
C VAL A 77 2.63 0.55 12.36
N ALA A 78 3.93 0.61 12.04
CA ALA A 78 4.93 -0.31 12.60
C ALA A 78 5.05 -0.17 14.12
N ALA A 79 5.10 1.06 14.65
CA ALA A 79 5.14 1.31 16.09
C ALA A 79 3.89 0.77 16.80
N LEU A 80 2.70 0.97 16.22
CA LEU A 80 1.45 0.40 16.73
C LEU A 80 1.48 -1.13 16.67
N GLY A 81 2.00 -1.72 15.60
CA GLY A 81 2.16 -3.17 15.50
C GLY A 81 3.04 -3.75 16.62
N PHE A 82 4.17 -3.12 16.93
CA PHE A 82 5.00 -3.54 18.07
C PHE A 82 4.29 -3.38 19.42
N TYR A 83 3.38 -2.41 19.55
CA TYR A 83 2.62 -2.17 20.78
C TYR A 83 1.46 -3.15 20.97
N TYR A 84 0.69 -3.42 19.91
CA TYR A 84 -0.48 -4.32 19.95
C TYR A 84 -0.11 -5.81 19.81
N GLY A 85 1.07 -6.12 19.29
CA GLY A 85 1.51 -7.50 19.06
C GLY A 85 0.63 -8.19 18.02
N ASP A 86 0.04 -9.33 18.40
CA ASP A 86 -0.84 -10.11 17.52
C ASP A 86 -2.28 -9.57 17.44
N GLN A 87 -2.62 -8.55 18.23
CA GLN A 87 -3.94 -7.96 18.17
C GLN A 87 -4.05 -7.01 16.96
N PRO A 88 -5.19 -7.02 16.25
CA PRO A 88 -5.40 -6.10 15.15
C PRO A 88 -5.39 -4.65 15.64
N ILE A 89 -4.77 -3.76 14.87
CA ILE A 89 -4.68 -2.32 15.16
C ILE A 89 -6.07 -1.64 14.95
N LEU A 90 -6.95 -2.27 14.16
CA LEU A 90 -8.33 -1.88 13.87
C LEU A 90 -9.22 -3.11 13.72
#